data_AF-A0A812B4H5-F1
#
_entry.id   AF-A0A812B4H5-F1
#
_cell.length_a   1.000
_cell.length_b   1.000
_cell.length_c   1.000
_cell.angle_alpha   90.00
_cell.angle_beta   90.00
_cell.angle_gamma   90.00
#
_symmetry.space_group_name_H-M   'P 1'
#
loop_
_entity.id
_entity.type
_entity.pdbx_description
1 polymer ?
#
loop_
_entity_poly.entity_id
_entity_poly.type
_entity_poly.pdbx_seq_one_letter_code
_entity_poly.pdbx_strand_id
1 'polypeptide(L)'
;MASLISRFGYSWVNVICQDRYEDDGFLSRFYEESTAYGIKTEQNGTISRSDNWTELQHKLKRFQRSAFKIIVIHCEVFVMRRVVQIGRMLNLFSNNYVWFLSDYATEHNRKADYSLPVGLVGLERTEPDGYANRVSSTLRTLLQYLQSDPVLDWGSSDISLTDYANYSLIYNYTSETWIRDLKVSLESPDEMAVPIGDGFIPTRTNYSFQVLNLVTDLGGSKIWKEVGSLDNFYVNLSTMVELPGKRHNSTHRTRKLYRVITKISPPFIMQKEAFTENGECYSYAPCVQLQSGNDSDLSNAFEDYLLTNRYDHKKYVVSCCTGVTIDILVKLATDMEFDFILFFLKEPPSGGDSDSGDANQTMYGSEIWNDTLQYLEEDLADIVAGPLSITVERMKYITYTEVYFYTGFSMITMKKERETSMDAFLKPFSVEVWLGIVISATVTAVATSLFEWNSPFGLNPKGRKRERNYTLGSALTMVYSVLFGHIVRTKSPKSWPGKVLQNFWAGLAIFIIASYTANLAAYLAGRSEQSDLLSINDKRVSN
;
A
#
# COMPACT_ATOMS: atom_id res chain seq x y z
N MET A 1 17.78 10.00 25.95
CA MET A 1 16.62 10.92 26.05
C MET A 1 16.28 11.57 24.70
N ALA A 2 17.20 12.31 24.06
CA ALA A 2 16.96 12.92 22.75
C ALA A 2 16.60 11.90 21.65
N SER A 3 17.30 10.77 21.56
CA SER A 3 16.99 9.69 20.62
C SER A 3 15.57 9.10 20.82
N LEU A 4 15.13 8.96 22.08
CA LEU A 4 13.78 8.51 22.41
C LEU A 4 12.71 9.50 21.92
N ILE A 5 12.92 10.81 22.15
CA ILE A 5 11.99 11.86 21.72
C ILE A 5 11.90 11.92 20.19
N SER A 6 13.05 11.83 19.51
CA SER A 6 13.13 11.80 18.05
C SER A 6 12.35 10.62 17.46
N ARG A 7 12.37 9.46 18.13
CA ARG A 7 11.60 8.28 17.71
C ARG A 7 10.08 8.50 17.73
N PHE A 8 9.58 9.41 18.57
CA PHE A 8 8.17 9.81 18.59
C PHE A 8 7.84 10.95 17.60
N GLY A 9 8.81 11.42 16.82
CA GLY A 9 8.60 12.47 15.80
C GLY A 9 8.47 13.88 16.37
N TYR A 10 8.91 14.10 17.60
CA TYR A 10 8.76 15.39 18.28
C TYR A 10 9.95 16.31 18.05
N SER A 11 9.69 17.53 17.57
CA SER A 11 10.71 18.52 17.20
C SER A 11 10.88 19.65 18.21
N TRP A 12 9.94 19.87 19.13
CA TRP A 12 9.98 20.96 20.10
C TRP A 12 9.65 20.48 21.52
N VAL A 13 10.50 20.83 22.49
CA VAL A 13 10.42 20.29 23.85
C VAL A 13 10.66 21.38 24.90
N ASN A 14 9.98 21.27 26.03
CA ASN A 14 10.23 22.04 27.23
C ASN A 14 11.01 21.19 28.24
N VAL A 15 12.04 21.76 28.85
CA VAL A 15 12.91 21.03 29.80
C VAL A 15 12.76 21.61 31.20
N ILE A 16 12.55 20.73 32.17
CA ILE A 16 12.50 21.04 33.59
C ILE A 16 13.67 20.34 34.26
N CYS A 17 14.61 21.10 34.82
CA CYS A 17 15.75 20.57 35.55
C CYS A 17 15.74 21.06 37.00
N GLN A 18 16.24 20.25 37.92
CA GLN A 18 16.43 20.69 39.30
C GLN A 18 17.76 21.45 39.44
N ASP A 19 17.78 22.55 40.20
CA ASP A 19 18.94 23.45 40.32
C ASP A 19 20.23 22.70 40.76
N ARG A 20 20.08 21.69 41.62
CA ARG A 20 21.20 20.85 42.08
C ARG A 20 21.87 20.04 40.95
N TYR A 21 21.13 19.73 39.90
CA TYR A 21 21.58 18.95 38.75
C TYR A 21 21.80 19.85 37.53
N GLU A 22 21.93 21.17 37.71
CA GLU A 22 22.28 22.05 36.59
C GLU A 22 23.75 21.85 36.17
N ASP A 23 24.62 21.55 37.14
CA ASP A 23 26.07 21.33 36.94
C ASP A 23 26.43 19.86 36.64
N ASP A 24 25.46 18.94 36.55
CA ASP A 24 25.72 17.52 36.33
C ASP A 24 26.02 17.16 34.86
N GLY A 25 25.96 18.15 33.97
CA GLY A 25 26.20 18.02 32.55
C GLY A 25 24.99 17.56 31.72
N PHE A 26 23.87 17.16 32.33
CA PHE A 26 22.68 16.67 31.63
C PHE A 26 22.14 17.70 30.64
N LEU A 27 21.90 18.93 31.08
CA LEU A 27 21.37 20.00 30.23
C LEU A 27 22.30 20.29 29.06
N SER A 28 23.60 20.47 29.34
CA SER A 28 24.60 20.78 28.30
C SER A 28 24.66 19.71 27.22
N ARG A 29 24.68 18.43 27.61
CA ARG A 29 24.74 17.31 26.67
C ARG A 29 23.40 17.07 25.98
N PHE A 30 22.30 17.27 26.68
CA PHE A 30 20.97 17.16 26.09
C PHE A 30 20.80 18.16 24.95
N TYR A 31 21.28 19.41 25.10
CA TYR A 31 21.24 20.40 24.03
C TYR A 31 22.16 20.06 22.86
N GLU A 32 23.37 19.59 23.13
CA GLU A 32 24.30 19.17 22.08
C GLU A 32 23.67 18.03 21.23
N GLU A 33 23.19 16.99 21.88
CA GLU A 33 22.56 15.84 21.22
C GLU A 33 21.20 16.21 20.59
N SER A 34 20.41 17.08 21.22
CA SER A 34 19.11 17.48 20.67
C SER A 34 19.26 18.16 19.30
N THR A 35 20.33 18.94 19.10
CA THR A 35 20.62 19.54 17.79
C THR A 35 20.90 18.50 16.71
N ALA A 36 21.61 17.41 17.03
CA ALA A 36 21.88 16.30 16.11
C ALA A 36 20.59 15.58 15.67
N TYR A 37 19.59 15.50 16.55
CA TYR A 37 18.28 14.90 16.27
C TYR A 37 17.20 15.91 15.79
N GLY A 38 17.56 17.17 15.54
CA GLY A 38 16.62 18.20 15.07
C GLY A 38 15.60 18.69 16.11
N ILE A 39 15.86 18.45 17.39
CA ILE A 39 14.99 18.84 18.52
C ILE A 39 15.40 20.21 19.04
N LYS A 40 14.45 21.14 19.10
CA LYS A 40 14.62 22.50 19.64
C LYS A 40 13.95 22.64 20.99
N THR A 41 14.53 23.47 21.86
CA THR A 41 13.98 23.75 23.19
C THR A 41 13.52 25.20 23.30
N GLU A 42 12.27 25.42 23.73
CA GLU A 42 11.69 26.76 23.85
C GLU A 42 11.87 27.35 25.25
N GLN A 43 11.45 26.61 26.28
CA GLN A 43 11.53 27.07 27.67
C GLN A 43 12.27 26.08 28.56
N ASN A 44 13.15 26.64 29.39
CA ASN A 44 13.86 25.94 30.45
C ASN A 44 13.29 26.39 31.80
N GLY A 45 12.96 25.44 32.67
CA GLY A 45 12.52 25.71 34.04
C GLY A 45 13.46 25.06 35.03
N THR A 46 14.06 25.87 35.89
CA THR A 46 14.86 25.42 37.02
C THR A 46 13.97 25.34 38.27
N ILE A 47 14.01 24.18 38.94
CA ILE A 47 13.19 23.90 40.13
C ILE A 47 14.11 23.56 41.31
N SER A 48 13.87 24.20 42.46
CA SER A 48 14.59 23.88 43.69
C SER A 48 13.78 22.98 44.61
N ARG A 49 14.48 22.21 45.45
CA ARG A 49 13.84 21.41 46.52
C ARG A 49 13.14 22.30 47.54
N SER A 50 13.69 23.49 47.79
CA SER A 50 13.15 24.49 48.72
C SER A 50 12.02 25.34 48.14
N ASP A 51 11.67 25.19 46.86
CA ASP A 51 10.61 26.00 46.25
C ASP A 51 9.28 25.80 46.98
N ASN A 52 8.63 26.91 47.32
CA ASN A 52 7.31 26.92 47.92
C ASN A 52 6.23 26.54 46.89
N TRP A 53 5.05 26.12 47.35
CA TRP A 53 3.95 25.68 46.48
C TRP A 53 3.55 26.75 45.45
N THR A 54 3.45 28.01 45.87
CA THR A 54 3.10 29.15 45.01
C THR A 54 4.16 29.44 43.96
N GLU A 55 5.43 29.29 44.31
CA GLU A 55 6.57 29.50 43.43
C GLU A 55 6.64 28.40 42.35
N LEU A 56 6.48 27.13 42.74
CA LEU A 56 6.35 26.01 41.80
C LEU A 56 5.16 26.20 40.86
N GLN A 57 4.01 26.63 41.37
CA GLN A 57 2.84 26.89 40.55
C GLN A 57 3.08 28.02 39.54
N HIS A 58 3.79 29.08 39.94
CA HIS A 58 4.14 30.18 39.05
C HIS A 58 5.11 29.72 37.95
N LYS A 59 6.15 28.95 38.32
CA LYS A 59 7.09 28.35 37.36
C LYS A 59 6.35 27.43 36.37
N LEU A 60 5.43 26.59 36.84
CA LEU A 60 4.66 25.66 35.99
C LEU A 60 3.63 26.34 35.07
N LYS A 61 3.07 27.49 35.46
CA LYS A 61 2.20 28.28 34.59
C LYS A 61 2.89 28.77 33.31
N ARG A 62 4.22 28.92 33.31
CA ARG A 62 4.98 29.28 32.11
C ARG A 62 4.86 28.20 31.02
N PHE A 63 4.97 26.94 31.42
CA PHE A 63 4.80 25.78 30.53
C PHE A 63 3.35 25.60 30.05
N GLN A 64 2.36 26.02 30.84
CA GLN A 64 0.97 26.06 30.38
C GLN A 64 0.77 26.98 29.17
N ARG A 65 1.47 28.12 29.16
CA ARG A 65 1.41 29.15 28.11
C ARG A 65 2.27 28.83 26.89
N SER A 66 3.26 27.95 27.02
CA SER A 66 4.09 27.50 25.90
C SER A 66 3.23 26.85 24.81
N ALA A 67 3.59 27.08 23.56
CA ALA A 67 2.95 26.44 22.41
C ALA A 67 3.25 24.93 22.38
N PHE A 68 4.39 24.51 22.96
CA PHE A 68 4.85 23.13 22.96
C PHE A 68 4.41 22.40 24.22
N LYS A 69 3.90 21.17 24.04
CA LYS A 69 3.21 20.40 25.09
C LYS A 69 4.01 19.18 25.55
N ILE A 70 5.26 19.09 25.12
CA ILE A 70 6.17 17.99 25.43
C ILE A 70 7.13 18.47 26.51
N ILE A 71 7.17 17.75 27.63
CA ILE A 71 7.91 18.16 28.81
C ILE A 71 8.87 17.04 29.21
N VAL A 72 10.16 17.36 29.31
CA VAL A 72 11.21 16.48 29.83
C VAL A 72 11.56 16.94 31.23
N ILE A 73 11.52 16.01 32.20
CA ILE A 73 11.89 16.29 33.59
C ILE A 73 13.19 15.56 33.96
N HIS A 74 14.12 16.33 34.49
CA HIS A 74 15.33 15.87 35.15
C HIS A 74 15.39 16.38 36.60
N CYS A 75 14.89 15.58 37.54
CA CYS A 75 14.91 15.92 38.97
C CYS A 75 14.77 14.67 39.84
N GLU A 76 15.01 14.81 41.15
CA GLU A 76 14.82 13.72 42.10
C GLU A 76 13.33 13.34 42.26
N VAL A 77 13.06 12.08 42.61
CA VAL A 77 11.69 11.54 42.79
C VAL A 77 10.81 12.40 43.70
N PHE A 78 11.37 12.97 44.78
CA PHE A 78 10.61 13.80 45.71
C PHE A 78 10.10 15.10 45.04
N VAL A 79 10.95 15.77 44.27
CA VAL A 79 10.58 17.00 43.55
C VAL A 79 9.65 16.67 42.40
N MET A 80 9.91 15.58 41.66
CA MET A 80 9.04 15.09 40.60
C MET A 80 7.59 14.89 41.10
N ARG A 81 7.39 14.29 42.27
CA ARG A 81 6.04 14.10 42.85
C ARG A 81 5.33 15.43 43.10
N ARG A 82 6.03 16.43 43.63
CA ARG A 82 5.47 17.77 43.86
C ARG A 82 5.09 18.44 42.53
N VAL A 83 5.96 18.34 41.53
CA VAL A 83 5.73 18.89 40.17
C VAL A 83 4.50 18.24 39.53
N VAL A 84 4.37 16.92 39.61
CA VAL A 84 3.21 16.19 39.07
C VAL A 84 1.92 16.56 39.78
N GLN A 85 1.93 16.68 41.12
CA GLN A 85 0.74 17.08 41.88
C GLN A 85 0.24 18.48 41.47
N ILE A 86 1.14 19.45 41.36
CA ILE A 86 0.80 20.82 40.93
C ILE A 86 0.40 20.83 39.45
N GLY A 87 1.11 20.09 38.60
CA GLY A 87 0.81 20.00 37.17
C GLY A 87 -0.57 19.41 36.89
N ARG A 88 -1.06 18.48 37.72
CA ARG A 88 -2.44 17.96 37.65
C ARG A 88 -3.47 19.04 37.96
N MET A 89 -3.22 19.91 38.94
CA MET A 89 -4.10 21.05 39.24
C MET A 89 -4.10 22.09 38.13
N LEU A 90 -2.98 22.24 37.40
CA LEU A 90 -2.83 23.14 36.25
C LEU A 90 -3.28 22.51 34.91
N ASN A 91 -3.85 21.29 34.93
CA ASN A 91 -4.29 20.55 33.75
C ASN A 91 -3.18 20.31 32.69
N LEU A 92 -1.93 20.20 33.14
CA LEU A 92 -0.76 19.91 32.30
C LEU A 92 -0.62 18.42 31.96
N PHE A 93 -1.56 17.57 32.37
CA PHE A 93 -1.63 16.14 32.04
C PHE A 93 -2.88 15.81 31.20
N SER A 94 -3.43 16.81 30.51
CA SER A 94 -4.51 16.62 29.54
C SER A 94 -3.97 15.91 28.28
N ASN A 95 -4.87 15.45 27.41
CA ASN A 95 -4.57 14.59 26.25
C ASN A 95 -3.50 15.13 25.28
N ASN A 96 -3.18 16.43 25.36
CA ASN A 96 -2.22 17.08 24.48
C ASN A 96 -0.81 17.14 25.07
N TYR A 97 -0.61 16.77 26.34
CA TYR A 97 0.70 16.83 26.99
C TYR A 97 1.36 15.45 27.06
N VAL A 98 2.66 15.44 26.76
CA VAL A 98 3.51 14.25 26.88
C VAL A 98 4.64 14.54 27.83
N TRP A 99 4.85 13.64 28.78
CA TRP A 99 5.84 13.81 29.84
C TRP A 99 6.84 12.68 29.80
N PHE A 100 8.11 13.07 29.71
CA PHE A 100 9.22 12.16 29.78
C PHE A 100 10.03 12.39 31.05
N LEU A 101 10.39 11.30 31.72
CA LEU A 101 11.16 11.27 32.95
C LEU A 101 12.54 10.69 32.67
N SER A 102 13.57 11.37 33.15
CA SER A 102 14.93 10.82 33.26
C SER A 102 15.01 9.67 34.26
N ASP A 103 16.14 8.97 34.27
CA ASP A 103 16.49 7.94 35.23
C ASP A 103 16.43 8.42 36.69
N TYR A 104 16.95 9.61 37.01
CA TYR A 104 16.84 10.17 38.37
C TYR A 104 15.39 10.37 38.86
N ALA A 105 14.47 10.63 37.94
CA ALA A 105 13.06 10.83 38.25
C ALA A 105 12.28 9.51 38.41
N THR A 106 12.81 8.40 37.87
CA THR A 106 12.20 7.06 37.91
C THR A 106 12.84 6.14 38.95
N GLU A 107 14.14 6.31 39.22
CA GLU A 107 14.96 5.51 40.12
C GLU A 107 14.31 5.50 41.52
N HIS A 108 14.05 4.31 42.06
CA HIS A 108 13.33 4.06 43.33
C HIS A 108 11.79 4.18 43.33
N ASN A 109 11.12 4.36 42.18
CA ASN A 109 9.66 4.48 42.11
C ASN A 109 8.97 3.34 41.33
N ARG A 110 9.47 2.10 41.40
CA ARG A 110 8.85 0.93 40.73
C ARG A 110 7.44 0.60 41.22
N LYS A 111 7.13 0.85 42.51
CA LYS A 111 5.76 0.81 43.01
C LYS A 111 5.10 2.12 42.62
N ALA A 112 4.33 2.12 41.53
CA ALA A 112 3.64 3.31 41.06
C ALA A 112 2.71 3.85 42.16
N ASP A 113 3.13 4.94 42.79
CA ASP A 113 2.32 5.64 43.77
C ASP A 113 1.02 6.15 43.10
N TYR A 114 -0.10 6.09 43.82
CA TYR A 114 -1.44 6.43 43.29
C TYR A 114 -1.50 7.88 42.74
N SER A 115 -0.56 8.73 43.15
CA SER A 115 -0.42 10.14 42.80
C SER A 115 -0.04 10.40 41.33
N LEU A 116 0.64 9.47 40.65
CA LEU A 116 1.13 9.69 39.29
C LEU A 116 0.03 9.48 38.22
N PRO A 117 -0.09 10.35 37.20
CA PRO A 117 -1.02 10.17 36.08
C PRO A 117 -0.51 9.09 35.11
N VAL A 118 -1.44 8.37 34.46
CA VAL A 118 -1.11 7.36 33.45
C VAL A 118 -0.53 8.01 32.19
N GLY A 119 0.33 7.27 31.49
CA GLY A 119 0.99 7.70 30.26
C GLY A 119 2.29 8.49 30.45
N LEU A 120 2.88 8.43 31.65
CA LEU A 120 4.25 8.91 31.88
C LEU A 120 5.24 7.94 31.26
N VAL A 121 6.20 8.46 30.50
CA VAL A 121 7.29 7.68 29.94
C VAL A 121 8.55 7.93 30.75
N GLY A 122 9.16 6.88 31.26
CA GLY A 122 10.37 6.95 32.06
C GLY A 122 11.51 6.18 31.43
N LEU A 123 12.75 6.60 31.69
CA LEU A 123 13.93 5.79 31.47
C LEU A 123 14.35 5.19 32.80
N GLU A 124 14.68 3.91 32.87
CA GLU A 124 15.35 3.29 34.00
C GLU A 124 16.66 2.70 33.50
N ARG A 125 17.76 2.92 34.20
CA ARG A 125 19.04 2.34 33.79
C ARG A 125 19.00 0.83 34.01
N THR A 126 19.27 0.06 32.96
CA THR A 126 19.35 -1.40 33.08
C THR A 126 20.64 -1.73 33.81
N GLU A 127 20.52 -2.25 35.02
CA GLU A 127 21.64 -2.89 35.71
C GLU A 127 21.61 -4.38 35.35
N PRO A 128 22.45 -4.87 34.41
CA PRO A 128 22.42 -6.27 34.00
C PRO A 128 22.73 -7.23 35.16
N ASP A 129 23.34 -6.71 36.22
CA ASP A 129 23.81 -7.47 37.35
C ASP A 129 23.63 -6.64 38.62
N GLY A 130 22.65 -6.96 39.47
CA GLY A 130 22.25 -6.16 40.63
C GLY A 130 23.39 -5.78 41.59
N TYR A 131 23.10 -4.91 42.57
CA TYR A 131 24.08 -4.24 43.45
C TYR A 131 25.28 -5.10 43.90
N ALA A 132 25.06 -6.37 44.29
CA ALA A 132 26.12 -7.30 44.70
C ALA A 132 27.15 -7.59 43.59
N ASN A 133 26.70 -7.77 42.36
CA ASN A 133 27.58 -8.00 41.21
C ASN A 133 28.23 -6.71 40.73
N ARG A 134 27.60 -5.54 40.93
CA ARG A 134 28.26 -4.25 40.74
C ARG A 134 29.45 -4.11 41.69
N VAL A 135 29.23 -4.37 42.98
CA VAL A 135 30.31 -4.37 43.98
C VAL A 135 31.35 -5.42 43.64
N SER A 136 30.95 -6.62 43.19
CA SER A 136 31.88 -7.67 42.77
C SER A 136 32.69 -7.27 41.54
N SER A 137 32.07 -6.66 40.53
CA SER A 137 32.73 -6.20 39.31
C SER A 137 33.66 -5.03 39.61
N THR A 138 33.23 -4.03 40.40
CA THR A 138 34.11 -2.93 40.82
C THR A 138 35.28 -3.43 41.65
N LEU A 139 35.05 -4.39 42.57
CA LEU A 139 36.12 -5.02 43.33
C LEU A 139 37.04 -5.84 42.45
N ARG A 140 36.53 -6.60 41.46
CA ARG A 140 37.36 -7.34 40.50
C ARG A 140 38.21 -6.41 39.65
N THR A 141 37.64 -5.33 39.15
CA THR A 141 38.38 -4.33 38.37
C THR A 141 39.45 -3.66 39.22
N LEU A 142 39.12 -3.31 40.47
CA LEU A 142 40.08 -2.76 41.43
C LEU A 142 41.20 -3.77 41.76
N LEU A 143 40.85 -5.04 41.98
CA LEU A 143 41.81 -6.12 42.25
C LEU A 143 42.69 -6.43 41.04
N GLN A 144 42.11 -6.43 39.84
CA GLN A 144 42.84 -6.65 38.59
C GLN A 144 43.85 -5.53 38.36
N TYR A 145 43.49 -4.28 38.64
CA TYR A 145 44.39 -3.14 38.62
C TYR A 145 45.50 -3.26 39.67
N LEU A 146 45.16 -3.58 40.93
CA LEU A 146 46.14 -3.81 41.99
C LEU A 146 47.10 -4.98 41.70
N GLN A 147 46.70 -5.93 40.85
CA GLN A 147 47.52 -7.06 40.43
C GLN A 147 48.37 -6.77 39.19
N SER A 148 47.93 -5.86 38.30
CA SER A 148 48.64 -5.53 37.07
C SER A 148 49.82 -4.57 37.27
N ASP A 149 49.85 -3.81 38.36
CA ASP A 149 50.91 -2.84 38.63
C ASP A 149 51.89 -3.33 39.71
N PRO A 150 53.19 -3.52 39.41
CA PRO A 150 54.22 -3.74 40.42
C PRO A 150 54.77 -2.40 40.90
N VAL A 151 53.94 -1.52 41.45
CA VAL A 151 54.43 -0.31 42.13
C VAL A 151 54.69 -0.66 43.60
N LEU A 152 55.89 -1.19 43.82
CA LEU A 152 56.43 -1.66 45.08
C LEU A 152 56.86 -0.54 46.05
N ASP A 153 56.36 0.69 45.87
CA ASP A 153 56.67 1.77 46.81
C ASP A 153 55.53 2.77 46.90
N TRP A 154 54.55 2.47 47.75
CA TRP A 154 53.52 3.44 48.16
C TRP A 154 54.08 4.54 49.08
N GLY A 155 55.41 4.63 49.25
CA GLY A 155 56.03 5.64 50.10
C GLY A 155 55.35 5.65 51.46
N SER A 156 55.52 4.58 52.23
CA SER A 156 54.84 4.40 53.52
C SER A 156 55.06 5.60 54.44
N SER A 157 54.12 6.53 54.45
CA SER A 157 53.76 7.24 55.66
C SER A 157 52.39 6.70 56.06
N ASP A 158 52.34 6.03 57.21
CA ASP A 158 51.09 5.65 57.86
C ASP A 158 50.34 6.95 58.20
N ILE A 159 49.52 7.43 57.27
CA ILE A 159 48.70 8.63 57.47
C ILE A 159 47.55 8.23 58.39
N SER A 160 47.61 8.67 59.64
CA SER A 160 46.51 8.55 60.58
C SER A 160 45.33 9.43 60.11
N LEU A 161 44.10 8.94 60.26
CA LEU A 161 42.86 9.72 60.01
C LEU A 161 42.79 11.04 60.79
N THR A 162 43.67 11.26 61.77
CA THR A 162 43.80 12.51 62.53
C THR A 162 44.64 13.59 61.85
N ASP A 163 45.40 13.28 60.80
CA ASP A 163 46.29 14.23 60.10
C ASP A 163 45.59 15.07 59.02
N TYR A 164 44.25 15.02 58.98
CA TYR A 164 43.35 15.69 58.02
C TYR A 164 43.46 17.23 57.99
N ALA A 165 44.29 17.83 58.85
CA ALA A 165 44.47 19.28 58.94
C ALA A 165 45.40 19.88 57.86
N ASN A 166 46.25 19.07 57.21
CA ASN A 166 47.13 19.54 56.11
C ASN A 166 46.68 18.97 54.75
N TYR A 167 45.58 19.53 54.25
CA TYR A 167 44.94 19.17 52.97
C TYR A 167 45.88 19.19 51.73
N SER A 168 46.97 19.96 51.77
CA SER A 168 47.82 20.23 50.61
C SER A 168 48.80 19.11 50.23
N LEU A 169 49.15 18.21 51.16
CA LEU A 169 50.13 17.14 50.90
C LEU A 169 49.51 15.86 50.35
N ILE A 170 48.25 15.56 50.69
CA ILE A 170 47.56 14.33 50.27
C ILE A 170 47.18 14.40 48.77
N TYR A 171 46.94 15.60 48.25
CA TYR A 171 46.27 15.78 46.97
C TYR A 171 47.18 15.83 45.73
N ASN A 172 48.51 15.93 45.87
CA ASN A 172 49.28 16.62 44.82
C ASN A 172 50.23 15.76 43.97
N TYR A 173 50.45 14.47 44.28
CA TYR A 173 51.33 13.65 43.43
C TYR A 173 50.89 12.21 43.22
N THR A 174 50.35 11.54 44.24
CA THR A 174 49.94 10.13 44.11
C THR A 174 48.50 9.95 43.65
N SER A 175 47.60 10.88 43.97
CA SER A 175 46.18 10.83 43.60
C SER A 175 45.95 11.10 42.10
N GLU A 176 46.62 12.09 41.51
CA GLU A 176 46.47 12.40 40.09
C GLU A 176 47.07 11.33 39.18
N THR A 177 48.24 10.79 39.54
CA THR A 177 48.83 9.64 38.81
C THR A 177 47.94 8.41 38.96
N TRP A 178 47.42 8.14 40.16
CA TRP A 178 46.51 7.02 40.39
C TRP A 178 45.20 7.15 39.59
N ILE A 179 44.59 8.34 39.56
CA ILE A 179 43.40 8.61 38.73
C ILE A 179 43.72 8.43 37.25
N ARG A 180 44.90 8.88 36.79
CA ARG A 180 45.34 8.73 35.40
C ARG A 180 45.64 7.28 35.02
N ASP A 181 46.27 6.51 35.90
CA ASP A 181 46.68 5.14 35.61
C ASP A 181 45.49 4.16 35.73
N LEU A 182 44.53 4.44 36.63
CA LEU A 182 43.20 3.82 36.60
C LEU A 182 42.46 4.11 35.30
N LYS A 183 42.53 5.35 34.77
CA LYS A 183 41.93 5.71 33.47
C LYS A 183 42.50 4.86 32.33
N VAL A 184 43.83 4.68 32.28
CA VAL A 184 44.50 3.90 31.22
C VAL A 184 44.24 2.39 31.33
N SER A 185 44.21 1.83 32.54
CA SER A 185 43.94 0.39 32.71
C SER A 185 42.49 -0.03 32.46
N LEU A 186 41.56 0.94 32.43
CA LEU A 186 40.14 0.72 32.14
C LEU A 186 39.81 0.81 30.63
N GLU A 187 40.75 1.20 29.77
CA GLU A 187 40.59 1.25 28.31
C GLU A 187 40.51 -0.18 27.73
N SER A 188 39.35 -0.81 27.88
CA SER A 188 38.88 -1.83 26.93
C SER A 188 38.47 -1.15 25.60
N PRO A 189 38.44 -1.86 24.47
CA PRO A 189 38.41 -1.27 23.12
C PRO A 189 37.19 -0.40 22.74
N ASP A 190 36.23 -0.21 23.64
CA ASP A 190 34.88 0.28 23.32
C ASP A 190 34.51 1.64 23.97
N GLU A 191 35.44 2.45 24.47
CA GLU A 191 35.10 3.73 25.12
C GLU A 191 35.84 4.96 24.57
N MET A 192 35.09 6.05 24.36
CA MET A 192 35.55 7.37 23.91
C MET A 192 35.45 8.35 25.09
N ALA A 193 36.54 9.06 25.42
CA ALA A 193 36.59 9.96 26.58
C ALA A 193 35.68 11.20 26.44
N VAL A 194 34.91 11.54 27.48
CA VAL A 194 34.04 12.72 27.54
C VAL A 194 34.68 13.81 28.41
N PRO A 195 34.88 15.05 27.91
CA PRO A 195 35.32 16.20 28.72
C PRO A 195 34.14 16.87 29.45
N ILE A 196 34.27 17.14 30.75
CA ILE A 196 33.35 18.01 31.52
C ILE A 196 34.19 19.04 32.29
N GLY A 197 34.30 20.27 31.77
CA GLY A 197 35.10 21.34 32.39
C GLY A 197 36.59 21.00 32.55
N ASP A 198 37.23 21.51 33.61
CA ASP A 198 38.65 21.25 33.96
C ASP A 198 38.90 19.86 34.59
N GLY A 199 37.90 18.95 34.59
CA GLY A 199 38.00 17.63 35.22
C GLY A 199 37.31 16.51 34.43
N PHE A 200 38.07 15.51 33.98
CA PHE A 200 37.54 14.32 33.30
C PHE A 200 37.09 13.26 34.31
N ILE A 201 35.77 13.05 34.45
CA ILE A 201 35.19 11.90 35.16
C ILE A 201 34.95 10.78 34.13
N PRO A 202 35.63 9.62 34.23
CA PRO A 202 35.37 8.49 33.34
C PRO A 202 33.99 7.92 33.64
N THR A 203 33.06 8.06 32.69
CA THR A 203 31.75 7.40 32.72
C THR A 203 31.74 6.29 31.68
N ARG A 204 31.35 5.08 32.10
CA ARG A 204 31.17 3.92 31.22
C ARG A 204 30.23 4.33 30.07
N THR A 205 30.64 4.19 28.82
CA THR A 205 29.92 4.78 27.67
C THR A 205 28.76 3.90 27.19
N ASN A 206 28.81 2.60 27.46
CA ASN A 206 27.76 1.66 27.10
C ASN A 206 26.76 1.50 28.26
N TYR A 207 25.79 2.42 28.33
CA TYR A 207 24.62 2.26 29.19
C TYR A 207 23.41 1.80 28.38
N SER A 208 22.92 0.61 28.73
CA SER A 208 21.58 0.16 28.37
C SER A 208 20.56 0.79 29.32
N PHE A 209 19.48 1.35 28.78
CA PHE A 209 18.33 1.82 29.55
C PHE A 209 17.09 1.02 29.17
N GLN A 210 16.23 0.72 30.13
CA GLN A 210 14.87 0.25 29.91
C GLN A 210 13.94 1.45 29.78
N VAL A 211 13.08 1.43 28.76
CA VAL A 211 12.01 2.39 28.57
C VAL A 211 10.78 1.86 29.31
N LEU A 212 10.31 2.61 30.29
CA LEU A 212 9.15 2.30 31.09
C LEU A 212 7.97 3.19 30.71
N ASN A 213 6.76 2.64 30.79
CA ASN A 213 5.53 3.39 30.65
C ASN A 213 4.58 3.11 31.81
N LEU A 214 3.98 4.17 32.37
CA LEU A 214 3.05 4.03 33.48
C LEU A 214 1.63 3.77 32.99
N VAL A 215 1.17 2.52 33.15
CA VAL A 215 -0.13 2.02 32.69
C VAL A 215 -1.00 1.57 33.85
N THR A 216 -2.30 1.46 33.64
CA THR A 216 -3.22 0.82 34.60
C THR A 216 -3.41 -0.66 34.25
N ASP A 217 -3.13 -1.53 35.20
CA ASP A 217 -3.39 -2.96 35.09
C ASP A 217 -4.91 -3.27 35.08
N LEU A 218 -5.28 -4.47 34.66
CA LEU A 218 -6.67 -4.96 34.60
C LEU A 218 -7.38 -4.89 35.97
N GLY A 219 -6.62 -4.95 37.07
CA GLY A 219 -7.11 -4.76 38.44
C GLY A 219 -7.23 -3.30 38.90
N GLY A 220 -7.03 -2.32 38.01
CA GLY A 220 -7.10 -0.88 38.30
C GLY A 220 -5.89 -0.31 39.05
N SER A 221 -4.88 -1.13 39.34
CA SER A 221 -3.62 -0.69 39.96
C SER A 221 -2.68 -0.12 38.91
N LYS A 222 -2.00 0.99 39.22
CA LYS A 222 -0.99 1.58 38.33
C LYS A 222 0.30 0.77 38.44
N ILE A 223 0.93 0.46 37.31
CA ILE A 223 2.19 -0.26 37.25
C ILE A 223 3.09 0.35 36.18
N TRP A 224 4.40 0.34 36.44
CA TRP A 224 5.39 0.61 35.41
C TRP A 224 5.58 -0.65 34.56
N LYS A 225 5.24 -0.56 33.28
CA LYS A 225 5.43 -1.64 32.30
C LYS A 225 6.66 -1.32 31.47
N GLU A 226 7.50 -2.33 31.25
CA GLU A 226 8.63 -2.23 30.33
C GLU A 226 8.13 -2.22 28.89
N VAL A 227 8.51 -1.19 28.14
CA VAL A 227 8.04 -0.93 26.77
C VAL A 227 9.15 -1.03 25.73
N GLY A 228 10.42 -1.02 26.15
CA GLY A 228 11.54 -1.20 25.23
C GLY A 228 12.90 -1.10 25.94
N SER A 229 13.96 -1.23 25.14
CA SER A 229 15.33 -0.95 25.55
C SER A 229 15.93 0.19 24.72
N LEU A 230 16.91 0.88 25.28
CA LEU A 230 17.73 1.88 24.65
C LEU A 230 19.18 1.48 24.86
N ASP A 231 19.81 0.98 23.80
CA ASP A 231 21.16 0.42 23.82
C ASP A 231 22.01 1.22 22.84
N ASN A 232 23.12 1.83 23.30
CA ASN A 232 24.05 2.60 22.47
C ASN A 232 23.33 3.58 21.51
N PHE A 233 22.43 4.40 22.07
CA PHE A 233 21.57 5.36 21.36
C PHE A 233 20.46 4.78 20.47
N TYR A 234 20.47 3.47 20.17
CA TYR A 234 19.40 2.81 19.44
C TYR A 234 18.22 2.53 20.35
N VAL A 235 17.04 2.98 19.94
CA VAL A 235 15.79 2.79 20.68
C VAL A 235 15.03 1.61 20.08
N ASN A 236 14.85 0.55 20.86
CA ASN A 236 14.08 -0.63 20.49
C ASN A 236 12.82 -0.73 21.36
N LEU A 237 11.67 -0.31 20.82
CA LEU A 237 10.38 -0.39 21.50
C LEU A 237 9.72 -1.74 21.19
N SER A 238 9.54 -2.56 22.22
CA SER A 238 8.92 -3.90 22.12
C SER A 238 7.41 -3.87 22.27
N THR A 239 6.84 -2.81 22.88
CA THR A 239 5.39 -2.65 23.05
C THR A 239 4.92 -1.20 22.82
N MET A 240 3.60 -0.96 22.81
CA MET A 240 3.03 0.38 22.66
C MET A 240 3.20 1.21 23.94
N VAL A 241 3.55 2.49 23.78
CA VAL A 241 3.45 3.48 24.85
C VAL A 241 2.03 4.08 24.87
N GLU A 242 1.25 3.76 25.90
CA GLU A 242 0.06 4.52 26.27
C GLU A 242 0.45 5.96 26.64
N LEU A 243 -0.13 6.94 25.96
CA LEU A 243 0.06 8.37 26.26
C LEU A 243 -1.11 8.89 27.11
N PRO A 244 -0.92 9.99 27.86
CA PRO A 244 -1.95 10.52 28.76
C PRO A 244 -3.27 10.77 28.01
N GLY A 245 -4.36 10.21 28.53
CA GLY A 245 -5.71 10.43 27.99
C GLY A 245 -6.14 9.54 26.82
N LYS A 246 -5.26 8.69 26.27
CA LYS A 246 -5.64 7.68 25.27
C LYS A 246 -5.92 6.33 25.95
N ARG A 247 -7.18 6.02 26.24
CA ARG A 247 -7.59 4.62 26.53
C ARG A 247 -7.65 3.88 25.20
N HIS A 248 -6.60 3.13 24.87
CA HIS A 248 -6.65 2.21 23.75
C HIS A 248 -7.01 0.82 24.26
N ASN A 249 -8.29 0.46 24.13
CA ASN A 249 -8.71 -0.92 24.26
C ASN A 249 -8.24 -1.68 23.01
N SER A 250 -6.98 -2.14 22.94
CA SER A 250 -6.65 -3.24 22.03
C SER A 250 -5.34 -3.95 22.38
N THR A 251 -5.44 -5.27 22.45
CA THR A 251 -4.37 -6.25 22.64
C THR A 251 -3.61 -6.55 21.34
N HIS A 252 -3.27 -5.54 20.54
CA HIS A 252 -2.56 -5.75 19.28
C HIS A 252 -1.17 -5.11 19.30
N ARG A 253 -0.16 -5.89 18.90
CA ARG A 253 1.17 -5.41 18.53
C ARG A 253 1.00 -4.22 17.59
N THR A 254 1.73 -3.13 17.83
CA THR A 254 1.57 -1.88 17.08
C THR A 254 2.10 -2.03 15.66
N ARG A 255 1.16 -2.09 14.73
CA ARG A 255 1.40 -2.06 13.30
C ARG A 255 1.65 -0.61 12.86
N LYS A 256 2.59 -0.36 11.95
CA LYS A 256 2.79 0.98 11.36
C LYS A 256 1.54 1.38 10.58
N LEU A 257 1.06 2.62 10.70
CA LEU A 257 -0.08 3.11 9.93
C LEU A 257 0.40 3.84 8.68
N TYR A 258 -0.02 3.38 7.50
CA TYR A 258 0.29 4.03 6.20
C TYR A 258 -0.95 4.68 5.58
N ARG A 259 -0.77 5.86 4.99
CA ARG A 259 -1.79 6.56 4.20
C ARG A 259 -1.67 6.10 2.75
N VAL A 260 -2.69 5.39 2.27
CA VAL A 260 -2.70 4.82 0.92
C VAL A 260 -3.68 5.59 0.05
N ILE A 261 -3.14 6.32 -0.93
CA ILE A 261 -3.94 7.00 -1.94
C ILE A 261 -4.25 6.04 -3.08
N THR A 262 -5.49 6.07 -3.56
CA THR A 262 -5.97 5.22 -4.64
C THR A 262 -6.89 6.00 -5.57
N LYS A 263 -7.19 5.42 -6.74
CA LYS A 263 -8.23 5.89 -7.66
C LYS A 263 -9.13 4.74 -8.09
N ILE A 264 -10.41 5.03 -8.29
CA ILE A 264 -11.41 4.02 -8.72
C ILE A 264 -11.05 3.56 -10.14
N SER A 265 -10.75 2.27 -10.29
CA SER A 265 -10.34 1.67 -11.56
C SER A 265 -10.77 0.20 -11.60
N PRO A 266 -12.00 -0.10 -12.07
CA PRO A 266 -12.47 -1.47 -12.23
C PRO A 266 -11.61 -2.23 -13.26
N PRO A 267 -11.24 -3.51 -13.04
CA PRO A 267 -11.62 -4.39 -11.93
C PRO A 267 -10.66 -4.37 -10.72
N PHE A 268 -9.63 -3.51 -10.74
CA PHE A 268 -8.59 -3.47 -9.71
C PHE A 268 -9.08 -2.87 -8.40
N ILE A 269 -9.84 -1.78 -8.49
CA ILE A 269 -10.39 -1.03 -7.36
C ILE A 269 -11.78 -0.54 -7.74
N MET A 270 -12.77 -1.00 -6.99
CA MET A 270 -14.19 -0.74 -7.20
C MET A 270 -14.77 -0.22 -5.89
N GLN A 271 -15.53 0.87 -5.98
CA GLN A 271 -16.30 1.40 -4.87
C GLN A 271 -17.64 0.66 -4.79
N LYS A 272 -18.00 0.22 -3.60
CA LYS A 272 -19.33 -0.29 -3.25
C LYS A 272 -19.92 0.59 -2.16
N GLU A 273 -21.23 0.77 -2.22
CA GLU A 273 -21.97 1.43 -1.15
C GLU A 273 -21.86 0.61 0.14
N ALA A 274 -21.82 1.29 1.28
CA ALA A 274 -21.73 0.66 2.59
C ALA A 274 -23.01 -0.15 2.86
N PHE A 275 -22.93 -1.47 2.74
CA PHE A 275 -24.04 -2.36 3.07
C PHE A 275 -24.06 -2.58 4.59
N THR A 276 -24.95 -1.89 5.32
CA THR A 276 -25.64 -2.29 6.57
C THR A 276 -26.13 -1.07 7.38
N GLU A 277 -27.12 -1.27 8.27
CA GLU A 277 -27.60 -0.28 9.26
C GLU A 277 -26.52 0.22 10.24
N ASN A 278 -25.36 -0.45 10.32
CA ASN A 278 -24.25 -0.16 11.24
C ASN A 278 -22.98 0.40 10.57
N GLY A 279 -22.94 0.51 9.23
CA GLY A 279 -21.83 1.10 8.48
C GLY A 279 -20.54 0.27 8.38
N GLU A 280 -20.52 -0.98 8.84
CA GLU A 280 -19.30 -1.81 8.84
C GLU A 280 -19.10 -2.59 7.53
N CYS A 281 -17.88 -2.53 6.97
CA CYS A 281 -17.49 -3.30 5.79
C CYS A 281 -17.02 -4.73 6.20
N TYR A 282 -17.90 -5.73 6.17
CA TYR A 282 -17.59 -7.11 6.61
C TYR A 282 -16.64 -7.91 5.69
N SER A 283 -16.53 -7.54 4.41
CA SER A 283 -15.69 -8.24 3.42
C SER A 283 -14.87 -7.31 2.53
N TYR A 284 -14.82 -6.02 2.88
CA TYR A 284 -14.23 -4.96 2.07
C TYR A 284 -13.41 -4.02 2.95
N ALA A 285 -12.39 -3.39 2.39
CA ALA A 285 -11.62 -2.40 3.14
C ALA A 285 -12.42 -1.07 3.17
N PRO A 286 -12.53 -0.39 4.33
CA PRO A 286 -13.12 0.95 4.37
C PRO A 286 -12.21 1.91 3.60
N CYS A 287 -12.81 2.73 2.75
CA CYS A 287 -12.11 3.74 1.98
C CYS A 287 -12.80 5.09 2.10
N VAL A 288 -11.99 6.12 2.33
CA VAL A 288 -12.44 7.47 2.60
C VAL A 288 -12.43 8.28 1.31
N GLN A 289 -13.59 8.77 0.91
CA GLN A 289 -13.74 9.70 -0.19
C GLN A 289 -13.68 11.13 0.35
N LEU A 290 -12.67 11.88 -0.06
CA LEU A 290 -12.47 13.27 0.39
C LEU A 290 -13.15 14.27 -0.56
N GLN A 291 -13.81 15.28 0.00
CA GLN A 291 -14.63 16.26 -0.76
C GLN A 291 -13.97 17.64 -0.97
N SER A 292 -12.73 17.89 -0.54
CA SER A 292 -12.11 19.23 -0.60
C SER A 292 -10.71 19.25 -1.22
N GLY A 293 -10.40 20.32 -1.97
CA GLY A 293 -9.18 20.51 -2.78
C GLY A 293 -8.11 21.41 -2.15
N ASN A 294 -8.04 21.52 -0.82
CA ASN A 294 -6.96 22.23 -0.12
C ASN A 294 -6.18 21.28 0.81
N ASP A 295 -4.85 21.31 0.75
CA ASP A 295 -3.95 20.38 1.46
C ASP A 295 -4.09 20.45 2.99
N SER A 296 -4.34 21.63 3.54
CA SER A 296 -4.58 21.83 4.97
C SER A 296 -5.91 21.24 5.45
N ASP A 297 -6.88 21.04 4.55
CA ASP A 297 -8.16 20.40 4.89
C ASP A 297 -8.06 18.87 4.87
N LEU A 298 -7.14 18.31 4.08
CA LEU A 298 -6.88 16.88 3.98
C LEU A 298 -6.34 16.31 5.30
N SER A 299 -5.27 16.90 5.85
CA SER A 299 -4.68 16.46 7.12
C SER A 299 -5.69 16.52 8.28
N ASN A 300 -6.44 17.61 8.37
CA ASN A 300 -7.51 17.77 9.35
C ASN A 300 -8.67 16.76 9.16
N ALA A 301 -9.02 16.41 7.92
CA ALA A 301 -10.04 15.40 7.65
C ALA A 301 -9.59 13.99 8.05
N PHE A 302 -8.31 13.65 7.84
CA PHE A 302 -7.74 12.38 8.29
C PHE A 302 -7.70 12.27 9.81
N GLU A 303 -7.26 13.34 10.50
CA GLU A 303 -7.26 13.36 11.96
C GLU A 303 -8.68 13.19 12.52
N ASP A 304 -9.67 13.87 11.93
CA ASP A 304 -11.07 13.75 12.35
C ASP A 304 -11.63 12.34 12.12
N TYR A 305 -11.33 11.70 10.99
CA TYR A 305 -11.71 10.31 10.72
C TYR A 305 -11.14 9.33 11.76
N LEU A 306 -9.85 9.47 12.08
CA LEU A 306 -9.17 8.67 13.10
C LEU A 306 -9.76 8.86 14.52
N LEU A 307 -10.29 10.05 14.81
CA LEU A 307 -10.81 10.40 16.14
C LEU A 307 -12.29 10.06 16.33
N THR A 308 -13.11 10.23 15.30
CA THR A 308 -14.57 10.17 15.43
C THR A 308 -15.22 8.95 14.81
N ASN A 309 -14.50 8.21 13.94
CA ASN A 309 -15.00 7.02 13.23
C ASN A 309 -16.43 7.21 12.68
N ARG A 310 -16.72 8.40 12.14
CA ARG A 310 -18.03 8.73 11.57
C ARG A 310 -18.08 8.30 10.11
N TYR A 311 -19.21 7.75 9.70
CA TYR A 311 -19.39 7.26 8.32
C TYR A 311 -19.69 8.36 7.30
N ASP A 312 -20.28 9.46 7.74
CA ASP A 312 -20.62 10.59 6.89
C ASP A 312 -20.30 11.91 7.60
N HIS A 313 -19.49 12.74 6.94
CA HIS A 313 -19.08 14.05 7.43
C HIS A 313 -19.00 15.05 6.28
N LYS A 314 -19.17 16.34 6.57
CA LYS A 314 -19.12 17.41 5.55
C LYS A 314 -17.81 17.45 4.74
N LYS A 315 -16.73 16.84 5.25
CA LYS A 315 -15.40 16.81 4.62
C LYS A 315 -15.08 15.47 3.93
N TYR A 316 -15.72 14.38 4.35
CA TYR A 316 -15.39 13.04 3.86
C TYR A 316 -16.57 12.07 3.96
N VAL A 317 -16.63 11.12 3.04
CA VAL A 317 -17.62 10.04 2.99
C VAL A 317 -16.90 8.71 3.06
N VAL A 318 -17.29 7.85 3.99
CA VAL A 318 -16.71 6.50 4.09
C VAL A 318 -17.52 5.56 3.22
N SER A 319 -16.83 4.81 2.36
CA SER A 319 -17.42 3.78 1.49
C SER A 319 -16.62 2.49 1.58
N CYS A 320 -17.13 1.39 1.01
CA CYS A 320 -16.43 0.12 1.02
C CYS A 320 -15.72 -0.08 -0.32
N CYS A 321 -14.41 -0.35 -0.31
CA CYS A 321 -13.63 -0.61 -1.52
C CYS A 321 -13.25 -2.08 -1.65
N THR A 322 -13.29 -2.58 -2.88
CA THR A 322 -12.99 -3.97 -3.23
C THR A 322 -12.25 -4.07 -4.55
N GLY A 323 -11.47 -5.12 -4.74
CA GLY A 323 -10.82 -5.42 -6.01
C GLY A 323 -9.44 -6.03 -5.81
N VAL A 324 -8.83 -6.46 -6.90
CA VAL A 324 -7.56 -7.22 -6.88
C VAL A 324 -6.46 -6.47 -6.14
N THR A 325 -6.33 -5.16 -6.35
CA THR A 325 -5.29 -4.36 -5.69
C THR A 325 -5.56 -4.21 -4.19
N ILE A 326 -6.83 -4.14 -3.78
CA ILE A 326 -7.21 -4.05 -2.36
C ILE A 326 -6.90 -5.38 -1.65
N ASP A 327 -7.20 -6.51 -2.29
CA ASP A 327 -6.93 -7.84 -1.72
C ASP A 327 -5.42 -8.06 -1.52
N ILE A 328 -4.60 -7.66 -2.49
CA ILE A 328 -3.14 -7.68 -2.38
C ILE A 328 -2.68 -6.79 -1.24
N LEU A 329 -3.21 -5.57 -1.12
CA LEU A 329 -2.83 -4.62 -0.06
C LEU A 329 -3.19 -5.15 1.34
N VAL A 330 -4.39 -5.73 1.50
CA VAL A 330 -4.82 -6.37 2.75
C VAL A 330 -3.89 -7.53 3.09
N LYS A 331 -3.51 -8.35 2.09
CA LYS A 331 -2.60 -9.46 2.30
C LYS A 331 -1.20 -8.97 2.72
N LEU A 332 -0.67 -7.95 2.06
CA LEU A 332 0.60 -7.31 2.41
C LEU A 332 0.57 -6.72 3.84
N ALA A 333 -0.52 -6.06 4.21
CA ALA A 333 -0.72 -5.53 5.55
C ALA A 333 -0.70 -6.61 6.62
N THR A 334 -1.33 -7.75 6.35
CA THR A 334 -1.28 -8.91 7.27
C THR A 334 0.10 -9.55 7.36
N ASP A 335 0.83 -9.66 6.24
CA ASP A 335 2.11 -10.37 6.18
C ASP A 335 3.27 -9.51 6.72
N MET A 336 3.22 -8.19 6.51
CA MET A 336 4.24 -7.24 6.98
C MET A 336 3.87 -6.52 8.28
N GLU A 337 2.75 -6.91 8.92
CA GLU A 337 2.26 -6.34 10.18
C GLU A 337 2.18 -4.80 10.16
N PHE A 338 1.51 -4.23 9.15
CA PHE A 338 1.17 -2.79 9.10
C PHE A 338 -0.34 -2.59 8.96
N ASP A 339 -0.82 -1.43 9.40
CA ASP A 339 -2.18 -0.95 9.20
C ASP A 339 -2.19 0.13 8.13
N PHE A 340 -3.31 0.35 7.46
CA PHE A 340 -3.40 1.37 6.42
C PHE A 340 -4.78 2.01 6.37
N ILE A 341 -4.81 3.25 5.87
CA ILE A 341 -6.04 3.98 5.55
C ILE A 341 -6.08 4.19 4.05
N LEU A 342 -7.14 3.70 3.41
CA LEU A 342 -7.40 3.96 2.01
C LEU A 342 -8.17 5.26 1.85
N PHE A 343 -7.72 6.11 0.94
CA PHE A 343 -8.47 7.28 0.55
C PHE A 343 -8.33 7.59 -0.94
N PHE A 344 -9.33 8.28 -1.46
CA PHE A 344 -9.30 8.82 -2.81
C PHE A 344 -10.05 10.15 -2.86
N LEU A 345 -9.71 10.96 -3.84
CA LEU A 345 -10.28 12.28 -4.02
C LEU A 345 -11.51 12.19 -4.91
N LYS A 346 -12.53 12.99 -4.59
CA LYS A 346 -13.67 13.17 -5.49
C LYS A 346 -13.18 13.95 -6.73
N GLU A 347 -13.34 13.36 -7.91
CA GLU A 347 -13.09 14.09 -9.15
C GLU A 347 -13.99 15.33 -9.22
N PRO A 348 -13.48 16.50 -9.64
CA PRO A 348 -14.34 17.60 -10.00
C PRO A 348 -15.28 17.12 -11.11
N PRO A 349 -16.58 17.47 -11.08
CA PRO A 349 -17.50 17.07 -12.14
C PRO A 349 -16.97 17.59 -13.48
N SER A 350 -16.69 16.67 -14.39
CA SER A 350 -16.27 16.96 -15.77
C SER A 350 -17.37 17.76 -16.48
N GLY A 351 -17.29 19.08 -16.40
CA GLY A 351 -18.32 19.98 -16.91
C GLY A 351 -18.28 21.35 -16.24
N GLY A 352 -17.18 22.08 -16.43
CA GLY A 352 -17.09 23.50 -16.07
C GLY A 352 -16.02 24.16 -16.93
N ASP A 353 -16.45 25.11 -17.75
CA ASP A 353 -15.63 25.87 -18.70
C ASP A 353 -14.38 26.45 -18.02
N SER A 354 -13.22 25.84 -18.25
CA SER A 354 -11.93 26.46 -18.00
C SER A 354 -11.40 27.02 -19.31
N ASP A 355 -11.91 28.21 -19.67
CA ASP A 355 -11.26 29.13 -20.59
C ASP A 355 -9.96 29.64 -19.93
N SER A 356 -8.94 28.80 -19.96
CA SER A 356 -7.56 29.18 -19.66
C SER A 356 -6.69 28.26 -20.51
N GLY A 357 -6.29 28.79 -21.66
CA GLY A 357 -5.57 28.06 -22.68
C GLY A 357 -4.23 27.54 -22.17
N ASP A 358 -4.12 26.22 -22.17
CA ASP A 358 -2.97 25.49 -22.70
C ASP A 358 -3.48 24.11 -23.13
N ALA A 359 -3.96 24.07 -24.37
CA ALA A 359 -4.51 22.88 -24.99
C ALA A 359 -3.39 21.92 -25.41
N ASN A 360 -2.89 21.14 -24.45
CA ASN A 360 -2.26 19.85 -24.70
C ASN A 360 -3.07 18.75 -24.01
N GLN A 361 -4.36 18.68 -24.36
CA GLN A 361 -5.24 17.59 -23.95
C GLN A 361 -4.80 16.31 -24.68
N THR A 362 -3.77 15.64 -24.16
CA THR A 362 -3.36 14.33 -24.66
C THR A 362 -4.34 13.28 -24.14
N MET A 363 -5.20 12.85 -25.06
CA MET A 363 -5.91 11.58 -25.03
C MET A 363 -4.95 10.46 -24.58
N TYR A 364 -5.40 9.62 -23.63
CA TYR A 364 -4.73 8.46 -23.00
C TYR A 364 -3.99 8.70 -21.66
N GLY A 365 -4.70 8.52 -20.54
CA GLY A 365 -4.24 7.78 -19.35
C GLY A 365 -3.08 8.31 -18.50
N SER A 366 -2.29 9.25 -19.00
CA SER A 366 -1.11 9.79 -18.32
C SER A 366 -1.49 10.74 -17.20
N GLU A 367 -2.51 11.58 -17.37
CA GLU A 367 -2.92 12.56 -16.34
C GLU A 367 -3.69 11.92 -15.17
N ILE A 368 -4.34 10.77 -15.39
CA ILE A 368 -5.30 10.17 -14.44
C ILE A 368 -4.69 9.90 -13.05
N TRP A 369 -3.38 9.66 -12.99
CA TRP A 369 -2.64 9.39 -11.75
C TRP A 369 -1.64 10.49 -11.39
N ASN A 370 -1.39 11.48 -12.25
CA ASN A 370 -0.39 12.51 -11.96
C ASN A 370 -0.78 13.30 -10.70
N ASP A 371 -2.07 13.61 -10.55
CA ASP A 371 -2.61 14.23 -9.34
C ASP A 371 -2.31 13.38 -8.10
N THR A 372 -2.45 12.05 -8.17
CA THR A 372 -2.15 11.18 -7.01
C THR A 372 -0.66 11.11 -6.67
N LEU A 373 0.22 11.29 -7.66
CA LEU A 373 1.66 11.31 -7.44
C LEU A 373 2.11 12.60 -6.76
N GLN A 374 1.41 13.71 -7.01
CA GLN A 374 1.64 14.97 -6.30
C GLN A 374 1.49 14.80 -4.78
N TYR A 375 0.48 14.04 -4.33
CA TYR A 375 0.29 13.75 -2.90
C TYR A 375 1.41 12.91 -2.28
N LEU A 376 2.16 12.12 -3.07
CA LEU A 376 3.36 11.45 -2.58
C LEU A 376 4.52 12.45 -2.42
N GLU A 377 4.67 13.38 -3.36
CA GLU A 377 5.73 14.40 -3.32
C GLU A 377 5.53 15.40 -2.16
N GLU A 378 4.27 15.67 -1.81
CA GLU A 378 3.87 16.58 -0.72
C GLU A 378 3.78 15.89 0.66
N ASP A 379 4.22 14.63 0.79
CA ASP A 379 4.14 13.83 2.03
C ASP A 379 2.71 13.70 2.62
N LEU A 380 1.68 13.86 1.77
CA LEU A 380 0.27 13.70 2.15
C LEU A 380 -0.17 12.23 2.07
N ALA A 381 0.46 11.44 1.20
CA ALA A 381 0.30 10.00 1.07
C ALA A 381 1.65 9.29 1.25
N ASP A 382 1.64 8.06 1.77
CA ASP A 382 2.86 7.26 1.93
C ASP A 382 2.99 6.20 0.82
N ILE A 383 1.85 5.73 0.28
CA ILE A 383 1.79 4.68 -0.73
C ILE A 383 0.70 5.03 -1.75
N VAL A 384 0.97 4.82 -3.04
CA VAL A 384 -0.05 4.79 -4.09
C VAL A 384 -0.39 3.33 -4.40
N ALA A 385 -1.68 2.98 -4.31
CA ALA A 385 -2.17 1.64 -4.67
C ALA A 385 -3.13 1.74 -5.85
N GLY A 386 -2.79 1.09 -6.96
CA GLY A 386 -3.64 1.03 -8.14
C GLY A 386 -2.94 0.47 -9.37
N PRO A 387 -3.66 0.35 -10.51
CA PRO A 387 -3.07 -0.04 -11.80
C PRO A 387 -2.22 1.09 -12.39
N LEU A 388 -1.10 1.39 -11.74
CA LEU A 388 -0.16 2.42 -12.17
C LEU A 388 0.90 1.82 -13.09
N SER A 389 0.95 2.28 -14.34
CA SER A 389 2.01 1.87 -15.28
C SER A 389 3.36 2.45 -14.89
N ILE A 390 4.41 1.63 -15.02
CA ILE A 390 5.80 2.02 -14.83
C ILE A 390 6.28 2.76 -16.08
N THR A 391 6.63 4.04 -15.93
CA THR A 391 7.21 4.86 -17.01
C THR A 391 8.53 5.48 -16.56
N VAL A 392 9.42 5.77 -17.51
CA VAL A 392 10.73 6.39 -17.23
C VAL A 392 10.57 7.78 -16.61
N GLU A 393 9.52 8.50 -16.97
CA GLU A 393 9.22 9.82 -16.41
C GLU A 393 8.84 9.74 -14.93
N ARG A 394 8.01 8.76 -14.54
CA ARG A 394 7.56 8.58 -13.15
C ARG A 394 8.65 7.99 -12.26
N MET A 395 9.47 7.08 -12.78
CA MET A 395 10.58 6.47 -12.03
C MET A 395 11.63 7.49 -11.53
N LYS A 396 11.62 8.73 -12.04
CA LYS A 396 12.49 9.80 -11.53
C LYS A 396 12.07 10.33 -10.15
N TYR A 397 10.77 10.22 -9.82
CA TYR A 397 10.17 10.85 -8.64
C TYR A 397 9.65 9.84 -7.63
N ILE A 398 9.29 8.62 -8.07
CA ILE A 398 8.74 7.57 -7.21
C ILE A 398 9.50 6.25 -7.37
N THR A 399 9.50 5.45 -6.30
CA THR A 399 10.03 4.09 -6.32
C THR A 399 8.89 3.08 -6.49
N TYR A 400 9.03 2.17 -7.46
CA TYR A 400 8.07 1.12 -7.71
C TYR A 400 8.41 -0.18 -6.98
N THR A 401 7.38 -0.97 -6.68
CA THR A 401 7.52 -2.38 -6.28
C THR A 401 7.75 -3.28 -7.50
N GLU A 402 7.93 -4.57 -7.24
CA GLU A 402 7.78 -5.60 -8.27
C GLU A 402 6.39 -5.55 -8.92
N VAL A 403 6.34 -5.88 -10.22
CA VAL A 403 5.12 -5.83 -11.02
C VAL A 403 4.21 -7.01 -10.65
N TYR A 404 3.01 -6.71 -10.15
CA TYR A 404 2.00 -7.74 -9.84
C TYR A 404 1.08 -8.08 -11.02
N PHE A 405 1.04 -7.25 -12.07
CA PHE A 405 0.19 -7.47 -13.24
C PHE A 405 0.85 -6.98 -14.53
N TYR A 406 1.03 -7.89 -15.50
CA TYR A 406 1.58 -7.58 -16.81
C TYR A 406 0.45 -7.29 -17.80
N THR A 407 0.38 -6.06 -18.29
CA THR A 407 -0.57 -5.67 -19.35
C THR A 407 0.14 -5.51 -20.69
N GLY A 408 -0.64 -5.76 -21.75
CA GLY A 408 -0.29 -5.35 -23.11
C GLY A 408 -1.40 -4.47 -23.67
N PHE A 409 -1.08 -3.72 -24.73
CA PHE A 409 -2.08 -2.96 -25.47
C PHE A 409 -2.91 -3.93 -26.32
N SER A 410 -4.23 -3.80 -26.25
CA SER A 410 -5.17 -4.52 -27.09
C SER A 410 -6.22 -3.55 -27.61
N MET A 411 -6.75 -3.84 -28.80
CA MET A 411 -7.82 -3.05 -29.39
C MET A 411 -9.14 -3.78 -29.20
N ILE A 412 -10.10 -3.09 -28.58
CA ILE A 412 -11.47 -3.59 -28.45
C ILE A 412 -12.22 -3.20 -29.71
N THR A 413 -12.74 -4.19 -30.43
CA THR A 413 -13.62 -3.98 -31.58
C THR A 413 -15.01 -4.53 -31.27
N MET A 414 -16.04 -3.90 -31.83
CA MET A 414 -17.39 -4.41 -31.73
C MET A 414 -17.47 -5.75 -32.47
N LYS A 415 -17.94 -6.79 -31.78
CA LYS A 415 -18.26 -8.05 -32.44
C LYS A 415 -19.41 -7.78 -33.41
N LYS A 416 -19.12 -7.79 -34.72
CA LYS A 416 -20.16 -7.67 -35.74
C LYS A 416 -20.96 -8.97 -35.76
N GLU A 417 -22.21 -8.90 -35.33
CA GLU A 417 -23.12 -10.05 -35.40
C GLU A 417 -23.32 -10.48 -36.85
N ARG A 418 -23.38 -11.80 -37.05
CA ARG A 418 -23.47 -12.40 -38.38
C ARG A 418 -24.84 -12.13 -38.98
N GLU A 419 -24.94 -11.14 -39.86
CA GLU A 419 -26.10 -11.02 -40.73
C GLU A 419 -26.08 -12.17 -41.76
N THR A 420 -27.01 -13.11 -41.62
CA THR A 420 -27.24 -14.12 -42.65
C THR A 420 -28.00 -13.45 -43.80
N SER A 421 -27.25 -12.96 -44.77
CA SER A 421 -27.84 -12.39 -45.98
C SER A 421 -28.70 -13.46 -46.68
N MET A 422 -29.97 -13.14 -46.98
CA MET A 422 -30.90 -14.09 -47.61
C MET A 422 -30.42 -14.57 -48.98
N ASP A 423 -29.45 -13.88 -49.61
CA ASP A 423 -28.81 -14.24 -50.89
C ASP A 423 -27.75 -15.36 -50.78
N ALA A 424 -27.47 -15.86 -49.56
CA ALA A 424 -26.38 -16.79 -49.32
C ALA A 424 -26.49 -18.11 -50.10
N PHE A 425 -27.70 -18.52 -50.49
CA PHE A 425 -27.93 -19.73 -51.28
C PHE A 425 -27.52 -19.59 -52.76
N LEU A 426 -27.42 -18.37 -53.30
CA LEU A 426 -27.01 -18.15 -54.70
C LEU A 426 -25.49 -18.10 -54.86
N LYS A 427 -24.77 -17.75 -53.79
CA LYS A 427 -23.30 -17.55 -53.77
C LYS A 427 -22.42 -18.79 -54.05
N PRO A 428 -22.85 -20.04 -53.83
CA PRO A 428 -22.00 -21.21 -54.14
C PRO A 428 -21.60 -21.36 -55.61
N PHE A 429 -22.37 -20.76 -56.52
CA PHE A 429 -22.09 -20.73 -57.96
C PHE A 429 -22.08 -19.30 -58.49
N SER A 430 -21.18 -19.02 -59.44
CA SER A 430 -21.19 -17.75 -60.16
C SER A 430 -22.41 -17.66 -61.08
N VAL A 431 -22.80 -16.44 -61.45
CA VAL A 431 -23.91 -16.21 -62.40
C VAL A 431 -23.69 -16.95 -63.72
N GLU A 432 -22.44 -17.06 -64.17
CA GLU A 432 -22.05 -17.80 -65.38
C GLU A 432 -22.39 -19.29 -65.28
N VAL A 433 -22.11 -19.92 -64.12
CA VAL A 433 -22.43 -21.34 -63.88
C VAL A 433 -23.95 -21.54 -63.83
N TRP A 434 -24.69 -20.64 -63.19
CA TRP A 434 -26.16 -20.68 -63.18
C TRP A 434 -26.75 -20.62 -64.60
N LEU A 435 -26.25 -19.70 -65.42
CA LEU A 435 -26.65 -19.60 -66.83
C LEU A 435 -26.26 -20.88 -67.60
N GLY A 436 -25.06 -21.43 -67.37
CA GLY A 436 -24.63 -22.69 -67.97
C GLY A 436 -25.55 -23.87 -67.64
N ILE A 437 -26.04 -23.98 -66.40
CA ILE A 437 -26.99 -25.01 -65.98
C ILE A 437 -28.33 -24.85 -66.72
N VAL A 438 -28.86 -23.62 -66.80
CA VAL A 438 -30.13 -23.35 -67.51
C VAL A 438 -30.00 -23.63 -69.01
N ILE A 439 -28.90 -23.19 -69.64
CA ILE A 439 -28.66 -23.40 -71.06
C ILE A 439 -28.46 -24.89 -71.35
N SER A 440 -27.66 -25.61 -70.56
CA SER A 440 -27.44 -27.05 -70.77
C SER A 440 -28.72 -27.88 -70.55
N ALA A 441 -29.56 -27.52 -69.58
CA ALA A 441 -30.86 -28.15 -69.36
C ALA A 441 -31.80 -27.93 -70.57
N THR A 442 -31.90 -26.69 -71.06
CA THR A 442 -32.75 -26.38 -72.21
C THR A 442 -32.26 -27.06 -73.49
N VAL A 443 -30.95 -27.10 -73.74
CA VAL A 443 -30.35 -27.83 -74.88
C VAL A 443 -30.64 -29.33 -74.78
N THR A 444 -30.51 -29.93 -73.59
CA THR A 444 -30.81 -31.35 -73.36
C THR A 444 -32.29 -31.65 -73.61
N ALA A 445 -33.20 -30.78 -73.19
CA ALA A 445 -34.64 -30.92 -73.41
C ALA A 445 -35.01 -30.81 -74.91
N VAL A 446 -34.36 -29.91 -75.64
CA VAL A 446 -34.55 -29.77 -77.09
C VAL A 446 -34.00 -31.00 -77.82
N ALA A 447 -32.79 -31.45 -77.48
CA ALA A 447 -32.17 -32.63 -78.09
C ALA A 447 -32.98 -33.92 -77.83
N THR A 448 -33.44 -34.14 -76.59
CA THR A 448 -34.33 -35.27 -76.27
C THR A 448 -35.65 -35.21 -77.04
N SER A 449 -36.23 -34.01 -77.22
CA SER A 449 -37.45 -33.83 -78.02
C SER A 449 -37.22 -34.15 -79.50
N LEU A 450 -36.11 -33.68 -80.08
CA LEU A 450 -35.73 -33.99 -81.47
C LEU A 450 -35.47 -35.49 -81.67
N PHE A 451 -34.78 -36.14 -80.74
CA PHE A 451 -34.54 -37.58 -80.80
C PHE A 451 -35.81 -38.40 -80.68
N GLU A 452 -36.77 -37.98 -79.85
CA GLU A 452 -38.10 -38.59 -79.83
C GLU A 452 -38.79 -38.37 -81.19
N TRP A 453 -38.94 -37.12 -81.65
CA TRP A 453 -39.65 -36.73 -82.88
C TRP A 453 -39.12 -37.37 -84.15
N ASN A 454 -37.82 -37.68 -84.21
CA ASN A 454 -37.19 -38.27 -85.38
C ASN A 454 -37.04 -39.80 -85.26
N SER A 455 -37.27 -40.39 -84.08
CA SER A 455 -37.14 -41.84 -83.88
C SER A 455 -38.43 -42.59 -84.29
N PRO A 456 -38.33 -43.70 -85.05
CA PRO A 456 -39.50 -44.53 -85.37
C PRO A 456 -40.13 -45.18 -84.13
N PHE A 457 -39.37 -45.31 -83.03
CA PHE A 457 -39.83 -45.87 -81.76
C PHE A 457 -40.27 -44.78 -80.75
N GLY A 458 -40.02 -43.50 -81.06
CA GLY A 458 -40.29 -42.34 -80.22
C GLY A 458 -41.77 -41.93 -80.14
N LEU A 459 -42.12 -41.14 -79.14
CA LEU A 459 -43.49 -40.70 -78.81
C LEU A 459 -43.97 -39.55 -79.74
N ASN A 460 -44.10 -39.86 -81.03
CA ASN A 460 -44.33 -38.85 -82.08
C ASN A 460 -45.81 -38.60 -82.37
N PRO A 461 -46.19 -37.36 -82.74
CA PRO A 461 -47.55 -37.02 -83.16
C PRO A 461 -48.03 -37.78 -84.40
N LYS A 462 -47.10 -38.28 -85.23
CA LYS A 462 -47.39 -39.06 -86.45
C LYS A 462 -47.31 -40.58 -86.23
N GLY A 463 -47.12 -41.05 -84.99
CA GLY A 463 -46.94 -42.46 -84.64
C GLY A 463 -48.25 -43.24 -84.45
N ARG A 464 -48.21 -44.56 -84.70
CA ARG A 464 -49.40 -45.45 -84.68
C ARG A 464 -49.97 -45.61 -83.27
N LYS A 465 -51.25 -45.22 -83.06
CA LYS A 465 -52.09 -45.37 -81.84
C LYS A 465 -51.33 -45.21 -80.50
N ARG A 466 -50.93 -43.98 -80.16
CA ARG A 466 -50.43 -43.63 -78.81
C ARG A 466 -51.30 -42.52 -78.21
N GLU A 467 -51.71 -42.69 -76.96
CA GLU A 467 -52.69 -41.81 -76.28
C GLU A 467 -52.19 -40.38 -76.00
N ARG A 468 -50.87 -40.13 -76.02
CA ARG A 468 -50.28 -38.80 -75.74
C ARG A 468 -48.89 -38.65 -76.36
N ASN A 469 -48.62 -37.48 -76.92
CA ASN A 469 -47.35 -37.12 -77.56
C ASN A 469 -46.31 -36.64 -76.55
N TYR A 470 -45.02 -36.83 -76.85
CA TYR A 470 -43.92 -36.23 -76.10
C TYR A 470 -43.69 -34.81 -76.61
N THR A 471 -43.99 -33.83 -75.76
CA THR A 471 -43.86 -32.40 -76.07
C THR A 471 -42.57 -31.85 -75.49
N LEU A 472 -42.08 -30.73 -76.04
CA LEU A 472 -40.94 -30.01 -75.48
C LEU A 472 -41.17 -29.64 -74.01
N GLY A 473 -42.41 -29.27 -73.64
CA GLY A 473 -42.80 -29.03 -72.26
C GLY A 473 -42.60 -30.25 -71.37
N SER A 474 -42.98 -31.46 -71.82
CA SER A 474 -42.71 -32.69 -71.06
C SER A 474 -41.22 -33.01 -70.94
N ALA A 475 -40.41 -32.68 -71.96
CA ALA A 475 -38.96 -32.84 -71.92
C ALA A 475 -38.31 -31.87 -70.94
N LEU A 476 -38.68 -30.58 -70.98
CA LEU A 476 -38.21 -29.57 -70.04
C LEU A 476 -38.55 -29.95 -68.61
N THR A 477 -39.82 -30.30 -68.33
CA THR A 477 -40.23 -30.75 -67.00
C THR A 477 -39.39 -31.95 -66.55
N MET A 478 -39.14 -32.93 -67.41
CA MET A 478 -38.35 -34.11 -67.08
C MET A 478 -36.88 -33.78 -66.76
N VAL A 479 -36.24 -32.95 -67.59
CA VAL A 479 -34.84 -32.54 -67.42
C VAL A 479 -34.64 -31.73 -66.13
N TYR A 480 -35.52 -30.75 -65.86
CA TYR A 480 -35.47 -29.97 -64.62
C TYR A 480 -35.83 -30.79 -63.38
N SER A 481 -36.76 -31.76 -63.50
CA SER A 481 -37.11 -32.66 -62.39
C SER A 481 -35.88 -33.44 -61.93
N VAL A 482 -35.11 -33.98 -62.88
CA VAL A 482 -33.85 -34.67 -62.59
C VAL A 482 -32.80 -33.74 -61.98
N LEU A 483 -32.70 -32.49 -62.46
CA LEU A 483 -31.79 -31.49 -61.90
C LEU A 483 -32.10 -31.11 -60.45
N PHE A 484 -33.38 -31.04 -60.08
CA PHE A 484 -33.81 -30.75 -58.70
C PHE A 484 -33.93 -32.00 -57.81
N GLY A 485 -33.59 -33.19 -58.33
CA GLY A 485 -33.72 -34.44 -57.58
C GLY A 485 -35.17 -34.84 -57.27
N HIS A 486 -36.16 -34.26 -57.96
CA HIS A 486 -37.57 -34.57 -57.77
C HIS A 486 -38.10 -35.47 -58.89
N ILE A 487 -38.98 -36.42 -58.55
CA ILE A 487 -39.62 -37.29 -59.53
C ILE A 487 -40.99 -36.72 -59.88
N VAL A 488 -41.06 -35.92 -60.95
CA VAL A 488 -42.35 -35.49 -61.52
C VAL A 488 -42.89 -36.57 -62.45
N ARG A 489 -44.20 -36.83 -62.37
CA ARG A 489 -44.91 -37.79 -63.23
C ARG A 489 -44.93 -37.29 -64.69
N THR A 490 -43.83 -37.48 -65.39
CA THR A 490 -43.68 -37.30 -66.85
C THR A 490 -43.38 -38.65 -67.49
N LYS A 491 -43.87 -38.87 -68.72
CA LYS A 491 -43.58 -40.12 -69.45
C LYS A 491 -42.13 -40.07 -69.94
N SER A 492 -41.32 -41.04 -69.54
CA SER A 492 -39.92 -41.15 -69.99
C SER A 492 -39.79 -41.35 -71.51
N PRO A 493 -38.72 -40.86 -72.15
CA PRO A 493 -38.45 -41.06 -73.58
C PRO A 493 -38.38 -42.56 -73.90
N LYS A 494 -38.97 -42.94 -75.04
CA LYS A 494 -38.98 -44.35 -75.50
C LYS A 494 -37.84 -44.67 -76.45
N SER A 495 -37.35 -43.66 -77.18
CA SER A 495 -36.22 -43.80 -78.11
C SER A 495 -34.96 -44.22 -77.36
N TRP A 496 -34.15 -45.08 -78.00
CA TRP A 496 -32.89 -45.54 -77.41
C TRP A 496 -31.89 -44.36 -77.21
N PRO A 497 -31.70 -43.44 -78.19
CA PRO A 497 -30.86 -42.26 -77.97
C PRO A 497 -31.38 -41.33 -76.87
N GLY A 498 -32.70 -41.13 -76.76
CA GLY A 498 -33.30 -40.32 -75.70
C GLY A 498 -33.06 -40.89 -74.29
N LYS A 499 -33.11 -42.22 -74.13
CA LYS A 499 -32.77 -42.89 -72.86
C LYS A 499 -31.30 -42.72 -72.48
N VAL A 500 -30.39 -42.87 -73.44
CA VAL A 500 -28.95 -42.68 -73.21
C VAL A 500 -28.66 -41.23 -72.81
N LEU A 501 -29.21 -40.26 -73.54
CA LEU A 501 -29.06 -38.84 -73.23
C LEU A 501 -29.63 -38.50 -71.85
N GLN A 502 -30.77 -39.07 -71.47
CA GLN A 502 -31.35 -38.86 -70.14
C GLN A 502 -30.47 -39.42 -69.02
N ASN A 503 -29.88 -40.60 -69.20
CA ASN A 503 -28.96 -41.18 -68.21
C ASN A 503 -27.69 -40.35 -68.06
N PHE A 504 -27.15 -39.84 -69.17
CA PHE A 504 -26.01 -38.92 -69.14
C PHE A 504 -26.36 -37.62 -68.41
N TRP A 505 -27.52 -37.03 -68.72
CA TRP A 505 -28.02 -35.85 -68.01
C TRP A 505 -28.23 -36.11 -66.51
N ALA A 506 -28.75 -37.28 -66.13
CA ALA A 506 -28.89 -37.66 -64.73
C ALA A 506 -27.55 -37.74 -64.00
N GLY A 507 -26.51 -38.30 -64.66
CA GLY A 507 -25.15 -38.28 -64.13
C GLY A 507 -24.63 -36.85 -63.94
N LEU A 508 -24.77 -36.00 -64.96
CA LEU A 508 -24.38 -34.58 -64.90
C LEU A 508 -25.11 -33.85 -63.77
N ALA A 509 -26.42 -34.07 -63.60
CA ALA A 509 -27.23 -33.46 -62.56
C ALA A 509 -26.75 -33.83 -61.15
N ILE A 510 -26.40 -35.11 -60.92
CA ILE A 510 -25.83 -35.55 -59.64
C ILE A 510 -24.51 -34.83 -59.35
N PHE A 511 -23.63 -34.68 -60.35
CA PHE A 511 -22.40 -33.91 -60.19
C PHE A 511 -22.67 -32.43 -59.86
N ILE A 512 -23.62 -31.79 -60.53
CA ILE A 512 -23.98 -30.39 -60.27
C ILE A 512 -24.50 -30.22 -58.82
N ILE A 513 -25.39 -31.10 -58.36
CA ILE A 513 -25.93 -31.06 -57.00
C ILE A 513 -24.81 -31.30 -55.97
N ALA A 514 -23.95 -32.28 -56.20
CA ALA A 514 -22.85 -32.60 -55.30
C ALA A 514 -21.83 -31.46 -55.19
N SER A 515 -21.51 -30.80 -56.31
CA SER A 515 -20.64 -29.62 -56.30
C SER A 515 -21.30 -28.42 -55.62
N TYR A 516 -22.61 -28.22 -55.81
CA TYR A 516 -23.35 -27.17 -55.13
C TYR A 516 -23.33 -27.35 -53.61
N THR A 517 -23.63 -28.56 -53.13
CA THR A 517 -23.66 -28.85 -51.69
C THR A 517 -22.27 -28.77 -51.07
N ALA A 518 -21.22 -29.24 -51.77
CA ALA A 518 -19.84 -29.10 -51.34
C ALA A 518 -19.40 -27.63 -51.24
N ASN A 519 -19.70 -26.82 -52.27
CA ASN A 519 -19.36 -25.40 -52.28
C ASN A 519 -20.16 -24.62 -51.25
N LEU A 520 -21.43 -24.95 -51.04
CA LEU A 520 -22.25 -24.34 -49.99
C LEU A 520 -21.68 -24.66 -48.60
N ALA A 521 -21.31 -25.93 -48.36
CA ALA A 521 -20.68 -26.33 -47.11
C ALA A 521 -19.35 -25.60 -46.89
N ALA A 522 -18.50 -25.53 -47.92
CA ALA A 522 -17.24 -24.78 -47.87
C ALA A 522 -17.48 -23.27 -47.64
N TYR A 523 -18.49 -22.69 -48.27
CA TYR A 523 -18.86 -21.28 -48.10
C TYR A 523 -19.39 -20.98 -46.69
N LEU A 524 -20.17 -21.89 -46.11
CA LEU A 524 -20.67 -21.76 -44.74
C LEU A 524 -19.56 -21.96 -43.69
N ALA A 525 -18.62 -22.86 -43.95
CA ALA A 525 -17.47 -23.15 -43.09
C ALA A 525 -16.36 -22.10 -43.17
N GLY A 526 -16.09 -21.55 -44.36
CA GLY A 526 -15.03 -20.57 -44.62
C GLY A 526 -15.29 -19.17 -44.06
N ARG A 527 -16.47 -18.93 -43.48
CA ARG A 527 -16.79 -17.72 -42.72
C ARG A 527 -16.46 -17.91 -41.25
N SER A 528 -15.18 -18.06 -40.93
CA SER A 528 -14.70 -17.88 -39.56
C SER A 528 -14.78 -16.41 -39.18
N GLU A 529 -15.07 -16.11 -37.90
CA GLU A 529 -15.01 -14.75 -37.31
C GLU A 529 -13.62 -14.17 -37.54
N GLN A 530 -13.41 -13.49 -38.66
CA GLN A 530 -12.18 -12.79 -38.93
C GLN A 530 -12.31 -11.45 -38.24
N SER A 531 -11.57 -11.27 -37.15
CA SER A 531 -11.43 -9.98 -36.49
C SER A 531 -10.96 -8.97 -37.53
N ASP A 532 -11.76 -7.93 -37.78
CA ASP A 532 -11.55 -6.95 -38.86
C ASP A 532 -10.25 -6.15 -38.72
N LEU A 533 -9.62 -6.20 -37.54
CA LEU A 533 -8.38 -5.51 -37.20
C LEU A 533 -7.39 -6.50 -36.60
N LEU A 534 -6.28 -6.70 -37.29
CA LEU A 534 -5.24 -7.68 -36.92
C LEU A 534 -4.07 -7.04 -36.16
N SER A 535 -3.82 -5.74 -36.37
CA SER A 535 -2.64 -5.08 -35.83
C SER A 535 -2.79 -3.55 -35.77
N ILE A 536 -1.99 -2.91 -34.92
CA ILE A 536 -1.83 -1.46 -34.83
C ILE A 536 -1.40 -0.83 -36.17
N ASN A 537 -0.70 -1.60 -37.01
CA ASN A 537 -0.22 -1.16 -38.32
C ASN A 537 -1.27 -1.36 -39.44
N ASP A 538 -2.53 -1.65 -39.09
CA ASP A 538 -3.59 -1.75 -40.09
C ASP A 538 -3.86 -0.37 -40.71
N LYS A 539 -3.83 -0.29 -42.04
CA LYS A 539 -4.08 0.94 -42.80
C LYS A 539 -5.46 1.54 -42.52
N ARG A 540 -6.41 0.72 -42.04
CA ARG A 540 -7.76 1.18 -41.65
C ARG A 540 -7.77 1.99 -40.36
N VAL A 541 -6.71 1.88 -39.53
CA VAL A 541 -6.55 2.61 -38.27
C VAL A 541 -5.71 3.88 -38.47
N SER A 542 -4.90 3.95 -39.54
CA SER A 542 -3.94 5.04 -39.78
C SER A 542 -4.51 6.26 -40.54
N ASN A 543 -5.83 6.33 -40.76
CA ASN A 543 -6.54 7.44 -41.41
C ASN A 543 -7.62 7.94 -40.46
#